data_AF-A0A4R2H271-F1
#
_entry.id   AF-A0A4R2H271-F1
#
_cell.length_a   1.000
_cell.length_b   1.000
_cell.length_c   1.000
_cell.angle_alpha   90.00
_cell.angle_beta   90.00
_cell.angle_gamma   90.00
#
_symmetry.space_group_name_H-M   'P 1'
#
loop_
_entity.id
_entity.type
_entity.pdbx_description
1 polymer ?
#
loop_
_entity_poly.entity_id
_entity_poly.type
_entity_poly.pdbx_seq_one_letter_code
_entity_poly.pdbx_strand_id
1 'polypeptide(L)'
;MKRFILDGVGGIAENLIAAAIGGGLATGWRLIRKRTSSKDVRAMWAPFLTEPSCIVEGILSPRLLCESFPDSVSPRHRDVALSLLPDLERYVGEQEASGLMGKGDHEAIVRIQAGLARVGLRATLPVRSDHELGEHRLDNLIVVGGPDVNVVTKDLLTRLRCELVISRGEHDRNVVEDLRHGIHYSTKYDNSHLQDYGIIVKAPSPYQSGKVVVIVAGAYGHGCIAAGHLAVTAVKELSDYGRRYSRGFECVVSHRRTGETSSPIEENSILFAREIHSS
;
A
#
# COMPACT_ATOMS: atom_id res chain seq x y z
N MET A 1 34.21 -51.31 -31.25
CA MET A 1 34.33 -50.61 -29.95
C MET A 1 34.78 -49.14 -30.05
N LYS A 2 35.71 -48.75 -30.94
CA LYS A 2 36.15 -47.34 -31.05
C LYS A 2 35.14 -46.32 -31.62
N ARG A 3 34.08 -46.77 -32.32
CA ARG A 3 33.04 -45.87 -32.86
C ARG A 3 32.02 -45.37 -31.83
N PHE A 4 31.85 -46.04 -30.69
CA PHE A 4 30.85 -45.67 -29.68
C PHE A 4 31.30 -44.54 -28.73
N ILE A 5 32.59 -44.17 -28.72
CA ILE A 5 33.14 -43.16 -27.79
C ILE A 5 33.10 -41.76 -28.42
N LEU A 6 33.10 -41.64 -29.75
CA LEU A 6 33.08 -40.35 -30.44
C LEU A 6 31.69 -39.70 -30.48
N ASP A 7 30.61 -40.50 -30.52
CA ASP A 7 29.24 -39.98 -30.53
C ASP A 7 28.82 -39.37 -29.16
N GLY A 8 29.47 -39.79 -28.07
CA GLY A 8 29.19 -39.24 -26.73
C GLY A 8 29.79 -37.85 -26.48
N VAL A 9 30.92 -37.52 -27.12
CA VAL A 9 31.61 -36.23 -26.89
C VAL A 9 30.90 -35.09 -27.62
N GLY A 10 30.34 -35.34 -28.80
CA GLY A 10 29.56 -34.35 -29.56
C GLY A 10 28.32 -33.88 -28.80
N GLY A 11 27.54 -34.81 -28.24
CA GLY A 11 26.33 -34.48 -27.49
C GLY A 11 26.60 -33.71 -26.19
N ILE A 12 27.76 -33.92 -25.53
CA ILE A 12 28.14 -33.16 -24.34
C ILE A 12 28.47 -31.70 -24.70
N ALA A 13 29.18 -31.49 -25.82
CA ALA A 13 29.54 -30.15 -26.29
C ALA A 13 28.30 -29.34 -26.71
N GLU A 14 27.36 -29.96 -27.43
CA GLU A 14 26.11 -29.32 -27.83
C GLU A 14 25.25 -28.91 -26.62
N ASN A 15 25.13 -29.78 -25.62
CA ASN A 15 24.40 -29.46 -24.39
C ASN A 15 25.06 -28.33 -23.58
N LEU A 16 26.40 -28.27 -23.53
CA LEU A 16 27.14 -27.18 -22.88
C LEU A 16 26.92 -25.83 -23.59
N ILE A 17 26.93 -25.81 -24.92
CA ILE A 17 26.67 -24.60 -25.71
C ILE A 17 25.23 -24.13 -25.51
N ALA A 18 24.25 -25.03 -25.58
CA ALA A 18 22.84 -24.71 -25.34
C ALA A 18 22.63 -24.15 -23.92
N ALA A 19 23.27 -24.73 -22.90
CA ALA A 19 23.21 -24.26 -21.53
C ALA A 19 23.84 -22.87 -21.36
N ALA A 20 24.98 -22.60 -22.01
CA ALA A 20 25.65 -21.31 -21.97
C ALA A 20 24.81 -20.21 -22.64
N ILE A 21 24.21 -20.51 -23.80
CA ILE A 21 23.29 -19.60 -24.50
C ILE A 21 22.06 -19.33 -23.63
N GLY A 22 21.44 -20.38 -23.07
CA GLY A 22 20.31 -20.26 -22.16
C GLY A 22 20.62 -19.40 -20.93
N GLY A 23 21.77 -19.62 -20.29
CA GLY A 23 22.22 -18.83 -19.14
C GLY A 23 22.52 -17.37 -19.49
N GLY A 24 23.13 -17.11 -20.65
CA GLY A 24 23.38 -15.77 -21.17
C GLY A 24 22.09 -15.01 -21.46
N LEU A 25 21.13 -15.65 -22.14
CA LEU A 25 19.82 -15.07 -22.43
C LEU A 25 19.03 -14.79 -21.15
N ALA A 26 19.02 -15.72 -20.19
CA ALA A 26 18.36 -15.54 -18.91
C ALA A 26 18.97 -14.36 -18.12
N THR A 27 20.29 -14.23 -18.11
CA THR A 27 20.99 -13.14 -17.42
C THR A 27 20.73 -11.80 -18.11
N GLY A 28 20.84 -11.75 -19.45
CA GLY A 28 20.53 -10.56 -20.25
C GLY A 28 19.08 -10.12 -20.07
N TRP A 29 18.12 -11.05 -20.14
CA TRP A 29 16.71 -10.79 -19.90
C TRP A 29 16.45 -10.26 -18.49
N ARG A 30 17.10 -10.82 -17.46
CA ARG A 30 16.99 -10.35 -16.08
C ARG A 30 17.52 -8.92 -15.92
N LEU A 31 18.62 -8.58 -16.58
CA LEU A 31 19.18 -7.22 -16.57
C LEU A 31 18.27 -6.22 -17.31
N ILE A 32 17.74 -6.60 -18.47
CA ILE A 32 16.79 -5.77 -19.24
C ILE A 32 15.52 -5.54 -18.42
N ARG A 33 14.94 -6.59 -17.83
CA ARG A 33 13.75 -6.47 -16.97
C ARG A 33 14.00 -5.59 -15.74
N LYS A 34 15.18 -5.69 -15.12
CA LYS A 34 15.58 -4.77 -14.05
C LYS A 34 15.66 -3.32 -14.53
N ARG A 35 16.18 -3.08 -15.74
CA ARG A 35 16.34 -1.73 -16.31
C ARG A 35 15.02 -1.10 -16.77
N THR A 36 14.09 -1.88 -17.32
CA THR A 36 12.77 -1.37 -17.72
C THR A 36 11.91 -1.10 -16.49
N SER A 37 11.90 -2.03 -15.53
CA SER A 37 11.24 -1.84 -14.24
C SER A 37 11.73 -0.57 -13.54
N SER A 38 13.03 -0.25 -13.56
CA SER A 38 13.52 0.98 -12.93
C SER A 38 13.07 2.27 -13.62
N LYS A 39 12.80 2.25 -14.93
CA LYS A 39 12.27 3.42 -15.65
C LYS A 39 10.82 3.72 -15.27
N ASP A 40 9.96 2.71 -15.30
CA ASP A 40 8.55 2.87 -14.91
C ASP A 40 8.46 3.26 -13.43
N VAL A 41 9.27 2.64 -12.57
CA VAL A 41 9.28 2.99 -11.15
C VAL A 41 9.73 4.43 -10.91
N ARG A 42 10.78 4.88 -11.61
CA ARG A 42 11.16 6.29 -11.55
C ARG A 42 10.07 7.20 -12.10
N ALA A 43 9.32 6.83 -13.14
CA ALA A 43 8.25 7.67 -13.67
C ALA A 43 7.08 7.83 -12.69
N MET A 44 6.65 6.75 -12.03
CA MET A 44 5.59 6.82 -11.02
C MET A 44 6.00 7.71 -9.83
N TRP A 45 7.23 7.54 -9.36
CA TRP A 45 7.73 8.14 -8.12
C TRP A 45 8.60 9.39 -8.33
N ALA A 46 8.81 9.83 -9.58
CA ALA A 46 9.71 10.94 -9.91
C ALA A 46 9.51 12.19 -9.03
N PRO A 47 8.26 12.69 -8.84
CA PRO A 47 8.03 13.87 -7.99
C PRO A 47 8.60 13.68 -6.58
N PHE A 48 8.46 12.48 -6.01
CA PHE A 48 8.91 12.16 -4.66
C PHE A 48 10.43 11.99 -4.54
N LEU A 49 11.11 11.78 -5.66
CA LEU A 49 12.58 11.60 -5.70
C LEU A 49 13.32 12.92 -5.87
N THR A 50 12.70 13.93 -6.46
CA THR A 50 13.35 15.18 -6.87
C THR A 50 12.86 16.41 -6.13
N GLU A 51 11.71 16.33 -5.47
CA GLU A 51 11.07 17.47 -4.83
C GLU A 51 10.79 17.20 -3.34
N PRO A 52 10.60 18.26 -2.53
CA PRO A 52 10.13 18.14 -1.16
C PRO A 52 8.89 17.24 -1.07
N SER A 53 8.97 16.28 -0.15
CA SER A 53 7.99 15.20 0.00
C SER A 53 7.99 14.67 1.42
N CYS A 54 6.83 14.20 1.88
CA CYS A 54 6.71 13.50 3.16
C CYS A 54 5.70 12.35 3.09
N ILE A 55 5.81 11.44 4.06
CA ILE A 55 4.79 10.43 4.34
C ILE A 55 3.90 10.98 5.46
N VAL A 56 2.58 10.90 5.28
CA VAL A 56 1.59 11.32 6.27
C VAL A 56 0.92 10.08 6.83
N GLU A 57 1.00 9.88 8.14
CA GLU A 57 0.40 8.73 8.82
C GLU A 57 -0.83 9.09 9.64
N GLY A 58 -1.69 8.10 9.83
CA GLY A 58 -2.82 8.20 10.75
C GLY A 58 -2.40 7.91 12.17
N ILE A 59 -2.96 8.67 13.11
CA ILE A 59 -2.81 8.40 14.54
C ILE A 59 -4.06 7.67 15.04
N LEU A 60 -3.86 6.47 15.56
CA LEU A 60 -4.88 5.68 16.21
C LEU A 60 -5.16 6.26 17.60
N SER A 61 -6.20 7.09 17.71
CA SER A 61 -6.58 7.63 19.01
C SER A 61 -7.05 6.50 19.96
N PRO A 62 -6.76 6.59 21.28
CA PRO A 62 -7.34 5.70 22.27
C PRO A 62 -8.87 5.65 22.20
N ARG A 63 -9.50 6.76 21.81
CA ARG A 63 -10.95 6.83 21.61
C ARG A 63 -11.44 5.86 20.54
N LEU A 64 -10.80 5.88 19.37
CA LEU A 64 -11.16 4.98 18.29
C LEU A 64 -10.97 3.51 18.69
N LEU A 65 -9.93 3.21 19.47
CA LEU A 65 -9.72 1.87 20.05
C LEU A 65 -10.89 1.44 20.96
N CYS A 66 -11.34 2.33 21.85
CA CYS A 66 -12.45 2.03 22.74
C CYS A 66 -13.80 1.93 22.02
N GLU A 67 -14.03 2.77 21.01
CA GLU A 67 -15.22 2.71 20.16
C GLU A 67 -15.27 1.43 19.30
N SER A 68 -14.11 0.84 19.01
CA SER A 68 -14.00 -0.40 18.22
C SER A 68 -14.17 -1.68 19.04
N PHE A 69 -14.54 -1.58 20.33
CA PHE A 69 -14.76 -2.79 21.13
C PHE A 69 -15.96 -3.59 20.63
N PRO A 70 -15.80 -4.90 20.40
CA PRO A 70 -16.88 -5.73 19.90
C PRO A 70 -18.04 -5.77 20.90
N ASP A 71 -19.26 -5.96 20.41
CA ASP A 71 -20.47 -6.02 21.25
C ASP A 71 -20.45 -7.16 22.28
N SER A 72 -19.54 -8.13 22.13
CA SER A 72 -19.27 -9.16 23.13
C SER A 72 -18.60 -8.62 24.40
N VAL A 73 -18.04 -7.41 24.39
CA VAL A 73 -17.49 -6.76 25.58
C VAL A 73 -18.66 -6.30 26.45
N SER A 74 -18.69 -6.73 27.71
CA SER A 74 -19.76 -6.36 28.63
C SER A 74 -19.87 -4.83 28.76
N PRO A 75 -21.08 -4.26 28.89
CA PRO A 75 -21.26 -2.82 29.06
C PRO A 75 -20.39 -2.25 30.17
N ARG A 76 -20.26 -2.98 31.29
CA ARG A 76 -19.40 -2.60 32.41
C ARG A 76 -17.93 -2.46 32.01
N HIS A 77 -17.39 -3.37 31.20
CA HIS A 77 -16.00 -3.25 30.73
C HIS A 77 -15.82 -2.09 29.74
N ARG A 78 -16.82 -1.86 28.87
CA ARG A 78 -16.83 -0.71 27.96
C ARG A 78 -16.86 0.61 28.76
N ASP A 79 -17.71 0.72 29.77
CA ASP A 79 -17.80 1.89 30.65
C ASP A 79 -16.49 2.14 31.40
N VAL A 80 -15.87 1.08 31.94
CA VAL A 80 -14.56 1.19 32.60
C VAL A 80 -13.51 1.71 31.61
N ALA A 81 -13.43 1.13 30.42
CA ALA A 81 -12.45 1.58 29.42
C ALA A 81 -12.71 3.04 28.97
N LEU A 82 -13.96 3.42 28.77
CA LEU A 82 -14.34 4.81 28.46
C LEU A 82 -14.03 5.76 29.63
N SER A 83 -14.17 5.31 30.87
CA SER A 83 -13.81 6.12 32.05
C SER A 83 -12.30 6.37 32.16
N LEU A 84 -11.47 5.45 31.65
CA LEU A 84 -10.02 5.58 31.59
C LEU A 84 -9.55 6.40 30.36
N LEU A 85 -10.45 6.68 29.41
CA LEU A 85 -10.09 7.32 28.15
C LEU A 85 -9.33 8.64 28.32
N PRO A 86 -9.75 9.58 29.19
CA PRO A 86 -9.03 10.85 29.34
C PRO A 86 -7.60 10.66 29.88
N ASP A 87 -7.40 9.66 30.75
CA ASP A 87 -6.09 9.35 31.30
C ASP A 87 -5.21 8.61 30.29
N LEU A 88 -5.80 7.74 29.47
CA LEU A 88 -5.11 7.08 28.36
C LEU A 88 -4.71 8.08 27.26
N GLU A 89 -5.62 8.98 26.87
CA GLU A 89 -5.34 10.05 25.90
C GLU A 89 -4.20 10.96 26.42
N ARG A 90 -4.25 11.35 27.70
CA ARG A 90 -3.18 12.13 28.34
C ARG A 90 -1.86 11.35 28.37
N TYR A 91 -1.88 10.10 28.83
CA TYR A 91 -0.68 9.26 28.94
C TYR A 91 -0.04 9.02 27.58
N VAL A 92 -0.82 8.67 26.56
CA VAL A 92 -0.34 8.50 25.19
C VAL A 92 0.24 9.82 24.68
N GLY A 93 -0.45 10.95 24.85
CA GLY A 93 0.08 12.25 24.42
C GLY A 93 1.36 12.67 25.13
N GLU A 94 1.53 12.32 26.40
CA GLU A 94 2.73 12.66 27.19
C GLU A 94 3.92 11.71 26.95
N GLN A 95 3.67 10.42 26.77
CA GLN A 95 4.72 9.38 26.65
C GLN A 95 5.03 9.01 25.20
N GLU A 96 4.01 8.96 24.35
CA GLU A 96 4.10 8.62 22.94
C GLU A 96 3.71 9.85 22.14
N ALA A 97 4.59 10.86 22.11
CA ALA A 97 4.36 12.11 21.37
C ALA A 97 4.04 11.86 19.87
N SER A 98 4.49 10.73 19.32
CA SER A 98 4.16 10.26 17.97
C SER A 98 2.76 9.64 17.82
N GLY A 99 2.05 9.42 18.92
CA GLY A 99 0.78 8.71 18.97
C GLY A 99 0.91 7.21 18.78
N LEU A 100 -0.24 6.51 18.72
CA LEU A 100 -0.31 5.09 18.41
C LEU A 100 -0.50 4.90 16.90
N MET A 101 0.21 3.93 16.32
CA MET A 101 0.10 3.60 14.91
C MET A 101 -0.42 2.19 14.71
N GLY A 102 -1.29 2.00 13.71
CA GLY A 102 -1.68 0.67 13.27
C GLY A 102 -0.47 -0.11 12.73
N LYS A 103 -0.30 -1.38 13.17
CA LYS A 103 0.78 -2.24 12.67
C LYS A 103 0.80 -2.35 11.13
N GLY A 104 -0.38 -2.43 10.52
CA GLY A 104 -0.50 -2.49 9.06
C GLY A 104 -0.01 -1.24 8.35
N ASP A 105 -0.32 -0.06 8.89
CA ASP A 105 0.13 1.23 8.36
C ASP A 105 1.65 1.34 8.50
N HIS A 106 2.20 0.99 9.65
CA HIS A 106 3.65 0.95 9.87
C HIS A 106 4.36 0.06 8.85
N GLU A 107 3.88 -1.17 8.65
CA GLU A 107 4.46 -2.09 7.66
C GLU A 107 4.32 -1.56 6.23
N ALA A 108 3.23 -0.88 5.90
CA ALA A 108 3.05 -0.23 4.60
C ALA A 108 4.08 0.89 4.40
N ILE A 109 4.31 1.75 5.39
CA ILE A 109 5.33 2.81 5.36
C ILE A 109 6.72 2.22 5.14
N VAL A 110 7.09 1.18 5.90
CA VAL A 110 8.39 0.49 5.75
C VAL A 110 8.56 -0.07 4.34
N ARG A 111 7.52 -0.71 3.78
CA ARG A 111 7.53 -1.25 2.41
C ARG A 111 7.69 -0.15 1.37
N ILE A 112 6.98 0.97 1.54
CA ILE A 112 7.09 2.13 0.64
C ILE A 112 8.50 2.71 0.69
N GLN A 113 9.03 3.01 1.88
CA GLN A 113 10.38 3.55 2.04
C GLN A 113 11.44 2.61 1.44
N ALA A 114 11.35 1.31 1.71
CA ALA A 114 12.26 0.32 1.13
C ALA A 114 12.14 0.25 -0.40
N GLY A 115 10.93 0.38 -0.95
CA GLY A 115 10.69 0.44 -2.38
C GLY A 115 11.28 1.69 -3.03
N LEU A 116 11.09 2.85 -2.41
CA LEU A 116 11.65 4.14 -2.88
C LEU A 116 13.19 4.15 -2.84
N ALA A 117 13.79 3.59 -1.79
CA ALA A 117 15.24 3.46 -1.68
C ALA A 117 15.82 2.64 -2.85
N ARG A 118 15.15 1.55 -3.27
CA ARG A 118 15.58 0.72 -4.40
C ARG A 118 15.60 1.45 -5.74
N VAL A 119 14.86 2.56 -5.88
CA VAL A 119 14.73 3.29 -7.14
C VAL A 119 15.49 4.60 -7.19
N GLY A 120 16.16 4.93 -6.09
CA GLY A 120 17.15 6.00 -6.03
C GLY A 120 16.85 7.07 -5.00
N LEU A 121 15.83 6.91 -4.15
CA LEU A 121 15.65 7.81 -3.01
C LEU A 121 16.82 7.60 -2.04
N ARG A 122 17.67 8.62 -1.87
CA ARG A 122 18.92 8.51 -1.09
C ARG A 122 18.70 8.64 0.42
N ALA A 123 17.62 9.30 0.84
CA ALA A 123 17.27 9.51 2.23
C ALA A 123 15.84 9.03 2.48
N THR A 124 15.52 8.57 3.69
CA THR A 124 14.15 8.24 4.06
C THR A 124 13.28 9.50 3.99
N LEU A 125 12.06 9.37 3.48
CA LEU A 125 11.10 10.46 3.56
C LEU A 125 10.74 10.70 5.03
N PRO A 126 10.63 11.96 5.47
CA PRO A 126 10.13 12.26 6.80
C PRO A 126 8.70 11.73 6.92
N VAL A 127 8.42 11.05 8.02
CA VAL A 127 7.07 10.62 8.40
C VAL A 127 6.50 11.71 9.32
N ARG A 128 5.26 12.10 9.07
CA ARG A 128 4.55 13.19 9.75
C ARG A 128 3.17 12.71 10.12
N SER A 129 2.71 13.10 11.28
CA SER A 129 1.29 13.06 11.60
C SER A 129 0.52 14.20 10.93
N ASP A 130 -0.81 14.16 11.03
CA ASP A 130 -1.71 15.18 10.49
C ASP A 130 -1.48 16.58 11.11
N HIS A 131 -1.22 16.65 12.41
CA HIS A 131 -1.02 17.90 13.14
C HIS A 131 0.38 18.51 12.93
N GLU A 132 1.36 17.70 12.56
CA GLU A 132 2.72 18.15 12.19
C GLU A 132 2.81 18.62 10.73
N LEU A 133 1.75 18.45 9.93
CA LEU A 133 1.83 18.65 8.50
C LEU A 133 2.08 20.12 8.13
N GLY A 134 1.44 21.09 8.82
CA GLY A 134 1.68 22.53 8.61
C GLY A 134 1.86 22.93 7.14
N GLU A 135 2.98 23.61 6.84
CA GLU A 135 3.38 24.01 5.47
C GLU A 135 3.78 22.82 4.57
N HIS A 136 4.16 21.67 5.14
CA HIS A 136 4.44 20.45 4.36
C HIS A 136 3.22 19.92 3.62
N ARG A 137 2.02 20.41 3.92
CA ARG A 137 0.81 20.14 3.11
C ARG A 137 0.98 20.60 1.65
N LEU A 138 1.89 21.54 1.39
CA LEU A 138 2.23 22.05 0.05
C LEU A 138 3.31 21.21 -0.66
N ASP A 139 3.83 20.15 -0.03
CA ASP A 139 4.79 19.23 -0.62
C ASP A 139 4.09 18.09 -1.39
N ASN A 140 4.85 17.15 -1.97
CA ASN A 140 4.27 15.89 -2.44
C ASN A 140 3.97 14.98 -1.23
N LEU A 141 2.79 14.37 -1.20
CA LEU A 141 2.33 13.61 -0.05
C LEU A 141 2.15 12.14 -0.39
N ILE A 142 2.68 11.25 0.45
CA ILE A 142 2.28 9.84 0.49
C ILE A 142 1.48 9.65 1.76
N VAL A 143 0.17 9.51 1.65
CA VAL A 143 -0.73 9.42 2.80
C VAL A 143 -1.05 7.95 3.05
N VAL A 144 -0.76 7.46 4.25
CA VAL A 144 -0.91 6.05 4.64
C VAL A 144 -1.95 5.94 5.77
N GLY A 145 -2.89 5.01 5.60
CA GLY A 145 -3.94 4.70 6.57
C GLY A 145 -5.32 5.17 6.14
N GLY A 146 -6.35 4.53 6.71
CA GLY A 146 -7.76 4.77 6.42
C GLY A 146 -8.26 6.15 6.89
N PRO A 147 -9.43 6.61 6.38
CA PRO A 147 -10.02 7.90 6.72
C PRO A 147 -10.55 7.99 8.17
N ASP A 148 -10.60 6.88 8.89
CA ASP A 148 -10.97 6.75 10.30
C ASP A 148 -9.83 7.16 11.24
N VAL A 149 -8.58 6.81 10.90
CA VAL A 149 -7.36 7.14 11.66
C VAL A 149 -6.54 8.26 11.04
N ASN A 150 -6.74 8.56 9.75
CA ASN A 150 -5.99 9.57 9.02
C ASN A 150 -6.93 10.64 8.42
N VAL A 151 -7.02 11.78 9.10
CA VAL A 151 -7.88 12.90 8.65
C VAL A 151 -7.44 13.47 7.30
N VAL A 152 -6.16 13.35 6.95
CA VAL A 152 -5.63 13.78 5.64
C VAL A 152 -6.10 12.84 4.54
N THR A 153 -6.17 11.52 4.80
CA THR A 153 -6.82 10.56 3.88
C THR A 153 -8.27 10.98 3.63
N LYS A 154 -9.02 11.27 4.70
CA LYS A 154 -10.44 11.68 4.59
C LYS A 154 -10.62 12.96 3.77
N ASP A 155 -9.81 13.99 4.03
CA ASP A 155 -9.86 15.27 3.31
C ASP A 155 -9.49 15.09 1.83
N LEU A 156 -8.41 14.34 1.54
CA LEU A 156 -7.97 14.10 0.16
C LEU A 156 -8.98 13.29 -0.65
N LEU A 157 -9.52 12.19 -0.12
CA LEU A 157 -10.54 11.40 -0.83
C LEU A 157 -11.75 12.26 -1.21
N THR A 158 -12.17 13.15 -0.30
CA THR A 158 -13.28 14.09 -0.52
C THR A 158 -12.95 15.13 -1.59
N ARG A 159 -11.81 15.81 -1.47
CA ARG A 159 -11.39 16.89 -2.41
C ARG A 159 -11.11 16.36 -3.81
N LEU A 160 -10.52 15.18 -3.91
CA LEU A 160 -10.24 14.50 -5.17
C LEU A 160 -11.51 13.87 -5.78
N ARG A 161 -12.60 13.80 -5.01
CA ARG A 161 -13.88 13.18 -5.41
C ARG A 161 -13.66 11.73 -5.85
N CYS A 162 -12.89 11.00 -5.04
CA CYS A 162 -12.70 9.58 -5.25
C CYS A 162 -14.03 8.85 -5.10
N GLU A 163 -14.30 7.91 -6.01
CA GLU A 163 -15.49 7.06 -5.94
C GLU A 163 -15.18 5.75 -5.19
N LEU A 164 -13.90 5.48 -4.92
CA LEU A 164 -13.47 4.47 -3.97
C LEU A 164 -13.28 5.10 -2.60
N VAL A 165 -14.08 4.64 -1.63
CA VAL A 165 -14.01 5.11 -0.25
C VAL A 165 -13.80 3.94 0.71
N ILE A 166 -13.22 4.22 1.88
CA ILE A 166 -13.23 3.27 2.99
C ILE A 166 -14.32 3.73 3.95
N SER A 167 -15.31 2.88 4.15
CA SER A 167 -16.49 3.14 4.97
C SER A 167 -16.72 1.98 5.95
N ARG A 168 -17.62 2.18 6.90
CA ARG A 168 -18.11 1.09 7.75
C ARG A 168 -19.30 0.42 7.06
N GLY A 169 -19.13 -0.83 6.67
CA GLY A 169 -20.18 -1.65 6.07
C GLY A 169 -21.04 -2.34 7.12
N GLU A 170 -21.66 -3.46 6.72
CA GLU A 170 -22.45 -4.29 7.64
C GLU A 170 -21.61 -4.77 8.83
N HIS A 171 -22.27 -4.86 9.99
CA HIS A 171 -21.64 -5.28 11.26
C HIS A 171 -20.46 -4.39 11.71
N ASP A 172 -20.49 -3.09 11.35
CA ASP A 172 -19.49 -2.09 11.77
C ASP A 172 -18.05 -2.43 11.31
N ARG A 173 -17.92 -3.22 10.23
CA ARG A 173 -16.62 -3.59 9.67
C ARG A 173 -16.18 -2.58 8.63
N ASN A 174 -14.90 -2.23 8.61
CA ASN A 174 -14.35 -1.43 7.53
C ASN A 174 -14.41 -2.22 6.21
N VAL A 175 -14.87 -1.57 5.16
CA VAL A 175 -14.95 -2.10 3.79
C VAL A 175 -14.36 -1.09 2.82
N VAL A 176 -13.85 -1.55 1.69
CA VAL A 176 -13.66 -0.67 0.53
C VAL A 176 -14.97 -0.65 -0.24
N GLU A 177 -15.53 0.52 -0.47
CA GLU A 177 -16.77 0.73 -1.19
C GLU A 177 -16.51 1.41 -2.53
N ASP A 178 -17.01 0.80 -3.61
CA ASP A 178 -17.09 1.42 -4.93
C ASP A 178 -18.47 2.08 -5.10
N LEU A 179 -18.52 3.39 -4.86
CA LEU A 179 -19.75 4.18 -4.92
C LEU A 179 -20.40 4.19 -6.30
N ARG A 180 -19.63 3.98 -7.37
CA ARG A 180 -20.13 4.01 -8.74
C ARG A 180 -21.00 2.80 -9.07
N HIS A 181 -20.61 1.63 -8.58
CA HIS A 181 -21.31 0.37 -8.85
C HIS A 181 -22.09 -0.16 -7.64
N GLY A 182 -21.95 0.49 -6.48
CA GLY A 182 -22.53 0.00 -5.23
C GLY A 182 -21.91 -1.33 -4.78
N ILE A 183 -20.63 -1.55 -5.05
CA ILE A 183 -19.93 -2.80 -4.70
C ILE A 183 -19.17 -2.60 -3.40
N HIS A 184 -19.37 -3.52 -2.45
CA HIS A 184 -18.66 -3.54 -1.17
C HIS A 184 -17.63 -4.67 -1.15
N TYR A 185 -16.36 -4.32 -0.97
CA TYR A 185 -15.25 -5.24 -0.79
C TYR A 185 -15.00 -5.45 0.71
N SER A 186 -15.79 -6.34 1.30
CA SER A 186 -15.74 -6.64 2.73
C SER A 186 -14.64 -7.63 3.07
N THR A 187 -14.00 -7.43 4.22
CA THR A 187 -12.99 -8.36 4.73
C THR A 187 -13.59 -9.72 5.08
N LYS A 188 -12.85 -10.77 4.79
CA LYS A 188 -13.20 -12.14 5.13
C LYS A 188 -12.12 -12.69 6.04
N TYR A 189 -12.54 -13.17 7.20
CA TYR A 189 -11.63 -13.78 8.16
C TYR A 189 -12.27 -15.08 8.64
N ASP A 190 -11.67 -16.20 8.26
CA ASP A 190 -11.92 -17.52 8.82
C ASP A 190 -10.59 -18.16 9.25
N ASN A 191 -10.65 -19.32 9.91
CA ASN A 191 -9.48 -20.01 10.47
C ASN A 191 -8.37 -20.33 9.44
N SER A 192 -8.67 -20.29 8.15
CA SER A 192 -7.79 -20.70 7.05
C SER A 192 -7.67 -19.69 5.91
N HIS A 193 -8.54 -18.67 5.89
CA HIS A 193 -8.60 -17.65 4.86
C HIS A 193 -8.71 -16.28 5.50
N LEU A 194 -7.75 -15.43 5.18
CA LEU A 194 -7.82 -14.00 5.41
C LEU A 194 -7.87 -13.31 4.07
N GLN A 195 -8.89 -12.48 3.87
CA GLN A 195 -8.99 -11.59 2.73
C GLN A 195 -9.27 -10.17 3.22
N ASP A 196 -8.45 -9.23 2.76
CA ASP A 196 -8.57 -7.82 3.08
C ASP A 196 -8.41 -7.01 1.79
N TYR A 197 -8.87 -5.77 1.82
CA TYR A 197 -8.90 -4.89 0.66
C TYR A 197 -8.34 -3.53 1.01
N GLY A 198 -7.78 -2.87 0.02
CA GLY A 198 -7.29 -1.51 0.16
C GLY A 198 -7.47 -0.74 -1.13
N ILE A 199 -7.04 0.51 -1.10
CA ILE A 199 -7.03 1.39 -2.25
C ILE A 199 -5.65 2.01 -2.42
N ILE A 200 -5.29 2.22 -3.69
CA ILE A 200 -4.20 3.13 -4.06
C ILE A 200 -4.79 4.22 -4.92
N VAL A 201 -4.58 5.46 -4.52
CA VAL A 201 -4.98 6.65 -5.28
C VAL A 201 -3.73 7.43 -5.64
N LYS A 202 -3.61 7.88 -6.88
CA LYS A 202 -2.59 8.85 -7.29
C LYS A 202 -3.25 9.97 -8.07
N ALA A 203 -3.08 11.21 -7.63
CA ALA A 203 -3.67 12.37 -8.29
C ALA A 203 -2.81 13.63 -8.10
N PRO A 204 -3.06 14.70 -8.87
CA PRO A 204 -2.57 16.03 -8.53
C PRO A 204 -3.01 16.44 -7.12
N SER A 205 -2.15 17.13 -6.39
CA SER A 205 -2.47 17.63 -5.06
C SER A 205 -3.51 18.73 -5.14
N PRO A 206 -4.61 18.65 -4.35
CA PRO A 206 -5.57 19.74 -4.24
C PRO A 206 -5.05 20.89 -3.36
N TYR A 207 -3.91 20.72 -2.69
CA TYR A 207 -3.32 21.75 -1.82
C TYR A 207 -2.37 22.69 -2.56
N GLN A 208 -1.65 22.18 -3.58
CA GLN A 208 -0.65 22.95 -4.30
C GLN A 208 -0.54 22.49 -5.76
N SER A 209 -0.63 23.44 -6.70
CA SER A 209 -0.46 23.16 -8.13
C SER A 209 0.93 22.58 -8.42
N GLY A 210 0.98 21.58 -9.31
CA GLY A 210 2.20 20.89 -9.70
C GLY A 210 2.66 19.78 -8.74
N LYS A 211 2.05 19.66 -7.55
CA LYS A 211 2.35 18.60 -6.59
C LYS A 211 1.46 17.38 -6.81
N VAL A 212 1.89 16.25 -6.27
CA VAL A 212 1.22 14.96 -6.40
C VAL A 212 0.93 14.39 -5.01
N VAL A 213 -0.23 13.75 -4.89
CA VAL A 213 -0.58 12.93 -3.73
C VAL A 213 -0.70 11.47 -4.14
N VAL A 214 -0.22 10.59 -3.27
CA VAL A 214 -0.46 9.15 -3.33
C VAL A 214 -1.13 8.74 -2.03
N ILE A 215 -2.32 8.15 -2.09
CA ILE A 215 -3.02 7.60 -0.93
C ILE A 215 -2.87 6.09 -0.95
N VAL A 216 -2.48 5.51 0.18
CA VAL A 216 -2.36 4.07 0.43
C VAL A 216 -3.17 3.76 1.67
N ALA A 217 -4.36 3.19 1.49
CA ALA A 217 -5.27 2.95 2.61
C ALA A 217 -5.87 1.55 2.54
N GLY A 218 -6.07 0.92 3.69
CA GLY A 218 -6.71 -0.39 3.80
C GLY A 218 -8.06 -0.29 4.50
N ALA A 219 -8.96 -1.23 4.21
CA ALA A 219 -10.09 -1.49 5.09
C ALA A 219 -9.57 -1.91 6.48
N TYR A 220 -8.60 -2.82 6.52
CA TYR A 220 -7.81 -3.10 7.70
C TYR A 220 -6.31 -3.14 7.38
N GLY A 221 -5.49 -3.49 8.38
CA GLY A 221 -4.04 -3.46 8.27
C GLY A 221 -3.47 -4.32 7.15
N HIS A 222 -4.09 -5.46 6.81
CA HIS A 222 -3.61 -6.32 5.72
C HIS A 222 -3.85 -5.70 4.33
N GLY A 223 -4.98 -5.00 4.16
CA GLY A 223 -5.30 -4.22 2.98
C GLY A 223 -4.33 -3.05 2.80
N CYS A 224 -3.96 -2.39 3.89
CA CYS A 224 -2.96 -1.32 3.87
C CYS A 224 -1.56 -1.86 3.50
N ILE A 225 -1.16 -2.99 4.09
CA ILE A 225 0.09 -3.70 3.75
C ILE A 225 0.13 -4.05 2.26
N ALA A 226 -0.95 -4.60 1.71
CA ALA A 226 -1.03 -4.96 0.30
C ALA A 226 -0.98 -3.73 -0.61
N ALA A 227 -1.69 -2.66 -0.27
CA ALA A 227 -1.65 -1.40 -0.99
C ALA A 227 -0.23 -0.80 -1.00
N GLY A 228 0.43 -0.73 0.16
CA GLY A 228 1.80 -0.22 0.26
C GLY A 228 2.81 -1.09 -0.48
N HIS A 229 2.63 -2.41 -0.45
CA HIS A 229 3.44 -3.34 -1.24
C HIS A 229 3.27 -3.13 -2.74
N LEU A 230 2.03 -3.12 -3.24
CA LEU A 230 1.73 -2.99 -4.66
C LEU A 230 2.11 -1.62 -5.20
N ALA A 231 2.01 -0.56 -4.40
CA ALA A 231 2.47 0.79 -4.74
C ALA A 231 3.94 0.80 -5.21
N VAL A 232 4.77 -0.11 -4.68
CA VAL A 232 6.20 -0.20 -5.03
C VAL A 232 6.60 -1.43 -5.85
N THR A 233 5.74 -2.46 -5.95
CA THR A 233 6.04 -3.67 -6.75
C THR A 233 5.26 -3.76 -8.06
N ALA A 234 4.03 -3.25 -8.12
CA ALA A 234 3.18 -3.25 -9.32
C ALA A 234 3.39 -2.00 -10.19
N VAL A 235 4.57 -1.39 -10.12
CA VAL A 235 4.77 -0.03 -10.62
C VAL A 235 4.64 0.10 -12.13
N LYS A 236 4.93 -0.96 -12.89
CA LYS A 236 4.65 -0.95 -14.33
C LYS A 236 3.16 -0.73 -14.59
N GLU A 237 2.31 -1.48 -13.90
CA GLU A 237 0.86 -1.40 -14.04
C GLU A 237 0.34 -0.02 -13.58
N LEU A 238 0.79 0.44 -12.42
CA LEU A 238 0.44 1.77 -11.89
C LEU A 238 0.97 2.92 -12.77
N SER A 239 2.12 2.76 -13.42
CA SER A 239 2.63 3.72 -14.40
C SER A 239 1.83 3.71 -15.69
N ASP A 240 1.40 2.54 -16.15
CA ASP A 240 0.49 2.40 -17.29
C ASP A 240 -0.83 3.13 -16.99
N TYR A 241 -1.37 3.01 -15.78
CA TYR A 241 -2.54 3.78 -15.33
C TYR A 241 -2.26 5.29 -15.27
N GLY A 242 -1.15 5.71 -14.67
CA GLY A 242 -0.79 7.14 -14.62
C GLY A 242 -0.56 7.79 -15.99
N ARG A 243 -0.14 7.01 -17.01
CA ARG A 243 -0.03 7.49 -18.40
C ARG A 243 -1.39 7.56 -19.09
N ARG A 244 -2.29 6.62 -18.80
CA ARG A 244 -3.63 6.54 -19.39
C ARG A 244 -4.59 7.58 -18.79
N TYR A 245 -4.48 7.83 -17.49
CA TYR A 245 -5.41 8.62 -16.71
C TYR A 245 -4.75 9.94 -16.29
N SER A 246 -4.86 10.93 -17.18
CA SER A 246 -4.19 12.23 -17.05
C SER A 246 -4.54 12.99 -15.78
N ARG A 247 -5.75 12.75 -15.24
CA ARG A 247 -6.28 13.42 -14.04
C ARG A 247 -5.93 12.70 -12.73
N GLY A 248 -5.28 11.54 -12.83
CA GLY A 248 -5.06 10.64 -11.70
C GLY A 248 -5.94 9.41 -11.77
N PHE A 249 -5.65 8.45 -10.90
CA PHE A 249 -6.32 7.17 -10.85
C PHE A 249 -6.58 6.72 -9.42
N GLU A 250 -7.57 5.86 -9.29
CA GLU A 250 -7.84 5.10 -8.08
C GLU A 250 -7.95 3.62 -8.45
N CYS A 251 -7.47 2.73 -7.57
CA CYS A 251 -7.56 1.30 -7.77
C CYS A 251 -7.91 0.57 -6.48
N VAL A 252 -8.64 -0.53 -6.61
CA VAL A 252 -8.87 -1.48 -5.51
C VAL A 252 -7.79 -2.54 -5.56
N VAL A 253 -7.18 -2.80 -4.41
CA VAL A 253 -6.25 -3.90 -4.21
C VAL A 253 -6.84 -4.94 -3.28
N SER A 254 -6.40 -6.17 -3.44
CA SER A 254 -6.74 -7.26 -2.52
C SER A 254 -5.48 -7.87 -1.92
N HIS A 255 -5.59 -8.20 -0.64
CA HIS A 255 -4.70 -9.10 0.09
C HIS A 255 -5.45 -10.40 0.30
N ARG A 256 -4.82 -11.52 -0.03
CA ARG A 256 -5.33 -12.85 0.31
C ARG A 256 -4.23 -13.65 0.97
N ARG A 257 -4.54 -14.24 2.11
CA ARG A 257 -3.71 -15.21 2.80
C ARG A 257 -4.50 -16.50 2.95
N THR A 258 -3.94 -17.60 2.44
CA THR A 258 -4.52 -18.94 2.55
C THR A 258 -3.53 -19.91 3.21
N GLY A 259 -4.08 -20.95 3.84
CA GLY A 259 -3.28 -22.02 4.46
C GLY A 259 -3.05 -21.84 5.96
N GLU A 260 -2.40 -22.84 6.56
CA GLU A 260 -2.15 -22.87 8.00
C GLU A 260 -1.16 -21.77 8.43
N THR A 261 -1.23 -21.38 9.70
CA THR A 261 -0.42 -20.31 10.29
C THR A 261 1.09 -20.54 10.12
N SER A 262 1.52 -21.80 9.99
CA SER A 262 2.91 -22.23 9.85
C SER A 262 3.49 -22.05 8.44
N SER A 263 2.66 -21.96 7.40
CA SER A 263 3.11 -21.82 6.00
C SER A 263 2.05 -21.12 5.13
N PRO A 264 1.77 -19.84 5.41
CA PRO A 264 0.76 -19.11 4.66
C PRO A 264 1.22 -18.80 3.24
N ILE A 265 0.31 -18.92 2.28
CA ILE A 265 0.46 -18.38 0.94
C ILE A 265 -0.16 -16.98 0.94
N GLU A 266 0.63 -15.96 0.63
CA GLU A 266 0.18 -14.57 0.53
C GLU A 266 0.14 -14.13 -0.93
N GLU A 267 -0.99 -13.58 -1.35
CA GLU A 267 -1.23 -13.05 -2.68
C GLU A 267 -1.70 -11.60 -2.57
N ASN A 268 -1.06 -10.71 -3.33
CA ASN A 268 -1.47 -9.31 -3.46
C ASN A 268 -1.77 -9.03 -4.93
N SER A 269 -2.91 -8.42 -5.22
CA SER A 269 -3.30 -8.10 -6.60
C SER A 269 -4.05 -6.77 -6.69
N ILE A 270 -3.92 -6.10 -7.83
CA ILE A 270 -4.79 -5.00 -8.23
C ILE A 270 -6.02 -5.64 -8.90
N LEU A 271 -7.22 -5.34 -8.40
CA LEU A 271 -8.45 -5.89 -8.96
C LEU A 271 -8.89 -5.10 -10.20
N PHE A 272 -8.84 -3.77 -10.11
CA PHE A 272 -9.08 -2.86 -11.21
C PHE A 272 -8.54 -1.46 -10.87
N ALA A 273 -8.34 -0.64 -11.88
CA ALA A 273 -8.01 0.79 -11.75
C ALA A 273 -8.81 1.63 -12.74
N ARG A 274 -9.18 2.84 -12.34
CA ARG A 274 -9.94 3.79 -13.16
C ARG A 274 -9.44 5.22 -13.01
N GLU A 275 -9.82 6.07 -13.95
CA GLU A 275 -9.55 7.51 -13.88
C GLU A 275 -10.42 8.18 -12.82
N ILE A 276 -9.86 9.16 -12.12
CA ILE A 276 -10.60 10.04 -11.22
C ILE A 276 -11.31 11.10 -12.07
N HIS A 277 -12.63 11.18 -11.97
CA HIS A 277 -13.42 12.16 -12.70
C HIS A 277 -13.42 13.52 -11.98
N SER A 278 -12.67 14.50 -12.49
CA SER A 278 -12.91 15.90 -12.13
C SER A 278 -14.15 16.40 -12.88
N SER A 279 -15.19 16.83 -12.15
CA SER A 279 -16.35 17.52 -12.75
C SER A 279 -15.93 18.84 -13.38
#